data_AF-A0A538B242-F1
#
_entry.id   AF-A0A538B242-F1
#
_cell.length_a   1.000
_cell.length_b   1.000
_cell.length_c   1.000
_cell.angle_alpha   90.00
_cell.angle_beta   90.00
_cell.angle_gamma   90.00
#
_symmetry.space_group_name_H-M   'P 1'
#
loop_
_entity.id
_entity.type
_entity.pdbx_description
1 polymer ?
#
loop_
_entity_poly.entity_id
_entity_poly.type
_entity_poly.pdbx_seq_one_letter_code
_entity_poly.pdbx_strand_id
1 'polypeptide(L)'
;NVPKEELQAIRGNKIGMIFQDPMTSLHPFYKVGDQIAETILAHEDISKKEAGARAVDMLKRVGIPRPDERARQYPHEFSGGMRQRAMIAMALSLNPDLLIADEPTTALDVTVQAQILDLIDRLQSEFNTAVALITHDLGVVAEHCDYIQVMYAGRLVEVGTADDIYYQPMMPYTWGLLKSIPLLTAQEERLQPIRGLPPSLINVPEGCPFNPRCPYVFDRCHVEEPQLLPVDGFHAAACHLSLEDRKRIVQEEVLERT
;
A
#
# COMPACT_ATOMS: atom_id res chain seq x y z
N ASN A 1 24.75 12.31 0.61
CA ASN A 1 23.86 12.56 -0.54
C ASN A 1 24.38 11.80 -1.73
N VAL A 2 23.59 10.85 -2.24
CA VAL A 2 23.92 10.05 -3.43
C VAL A 2 23.81 10.96 -4.68
N PRO A 3 24.77 10.91 -5.62
CA PRO A 3 24.71 11.67 -6.87
C PRO A 3 23.43 11.37 -7.69
N LYS A 4 22.96 12.36 -8.45
CA LYS A 4 21.71 12.25 -9.23
C LYS A 4 21.75 11.13 -10.27
N GLU A 5 22.91 10.94 -10.92
CA GLU A 5 23.13 9.89 -11.92
C GLU A 5 23.01 8.49 -11.32
N GLU A 6 23.56 8.31 -10.12
CA GLU A 6 23.45 7.06 -9.38
C GLU A 6 22.00 6.79 -8.93
N LEU A 7 21.27 7.83 -8.51
CA LEU A 7 19.83 7.71 -8.22
C LEU A 7 19.01 7.37 -9.48
N GLN A 8 19.38 7.90 -10.64
CA GLN A 8 18.72 7.58 -11.91
C GLN A 8 18.97 6.12 -12.30
N ALA A 9 20.17 5.57 -12.08
CA ALA A 9 20.44 4.16 -12.35
C ALA A 9 19.61 3.19 -11.49
N ILE A 10 19.11 3.65 -10.33
CA ILE A 10 18.30 2.87 -9.38
C ILE A 10 16.80 3.05 -9.66
N ARG A 11 16.33 4.28 -9.83
CA ARG A 11 14.91 4.60 -10.03
C ARG A 11 14.45 4.12 -11.42
N GLY A 12 13.28 3.50 -11.49
CA GLY A 12 12.76 2.89 -12.71
C GLY A 12 13.37 1.52 -13.00
N ASN A 13 14.69 1.40 -12.91
CA ASN A 13 15.41 0.15 -13.22
C ASN A 13 15.37 -0.89 -12.09
N LYS A 14 15.74 -0.50 -10.86
CA LYS A 14 15.72 -1.40 -9.69
C LYS A 14 14.52 -1.18 -8.79
N ILE A 15 13.98 0.05 -8.79
CA ILE A 15 12.81 0.41 -7.99
C ILE A 15 11.76 1.02 -8.91
N GLY A 16 10.65 0.29 -9.10
CA GLY A 16 9.45 0.76 -9.77
C GLY A 16 8.48 1.41 -8.80
N MET A 17 7.64 2.31 -9.30
CA MET A 17 6.62 2.98 -8.49
C MET A 17 5.29 3.08 -9.24
N ILE A 18 4.21 2.70 -8.55
CA ILE A 18 2.82 2.95 -8.93
C ILE A 18 2.33 4.07 -8.03
N PHE A 19 1.88 5.18 -8.62
CA PHE A 19 1.39 6.35 -7.88
C PHE A 19 -0.12 6.27 -7.64
N GLN A 20 -0.59 6.95 -6.60
CA GLN A 20 -1.99 6.98 -6.14
C GLN A 20 -3.00 7.45 -7.21
N ASP A 21 -2.58 8.24 -8.19
CA ASP A 21 -3.47 8.72 -9.26
C ASP A 21 -2.91 8.44 -10.69
N PRO A 22 -3.47 7.45 -11.41
CA PRO A 22 -3.09 7.19 -12.80
C PRO A 22 -3.38 8.38 -13.74
N MET A 23 -4.32 9.28 -13.40
CA MET A 23 -4.67 10.43 -14.23
C MET A 23 -3.55 11.46 -14.31
N THR A 24 -2.81 11.63 -13.22
CA THR A 24 -1.68 12.57 -13.15
C THR A 24 -0.37 11.92 -13.57
N SER A 25 -0.28 10.60 -13.50
CA SER A 25 0.94 9.84 -13.78
C SER A 25 1.20 9.64 -15.27
N LEU A 26 0.14 9.47 -16.08
CA LEU A 26 0.27 9.36 -17.54
C LEU A 26 0.14 10.74 -18.19
N HIS A 27 1.12 11.11 -18.98
CA HIS A 27 1.11 12.37 -19.71
C HIS A 27 0.04 12.35 -20.82
N PRO A 28 -0.94 13.27 -20.82
CA PRO A 28 -2.15 13.15 -21.66
C PRO A 28 -1.89 13.36 -23.15
N PHE A 29 -0.77 13.98 -23.52
CA PHE A 29 -0.39 14.29 -24.91
C PHE A 29 0.52 13.23 -25.56
N TYR A 30 0.92 12.20 -24.83
CA TYR A 30 1.72 11.10 -25.38
C TYR A 30 0.90 9.82 -25.39
N LYS A 31 1.21 8.93 -26.34
CA LYS A 31 0.55 7.63 -26.41
C LYS A 31 1.01 6.75 -25.26
N VAL A 32 0.15 5.84 -24.82
CA VAL A 32 0.44 4.95 -23.70
C VAL A 32 1.67 4.08 -23.98
N GLY A 33 1.76 3.49 -25.18
CA GLY A 33 2.90 2.66 -25.55
C GLY A 33 4.21 3.44 -25.64
N ASP A 34 4.16 4.70 -26.08
CA ASP A 34 5.36 5.54 -26.18
C ASP A 34 5.92 5.87 -24.78
N GLN A 35 5.07 6.12 -23.79
CA GLN A 35 5.48 6.41 -22.41
C GLN A 35 6.10 5.18 -21.72
N ILE A 36 5.54 3.99 -21.96
CA ILE A 36 6.12 2.74 -21.46
C ILE A 36 7.49 2.49 -22.14
N ALA A 37 7.57 2.68 -23.47
CA ALA A 37 8.81 2.50 -24.22
C ALA A 37 9.89 3.51 -23.81
N GLU A 38 9.51 4.75 -23.50
CA GLU A 38 10.42 5.80 -23.00
C GLU A 38 11.11 5.39 -21.71
N THR A 39 10.37 4.74 -20.79
CA THR A 39 10.95 4.20 -19.56
C THR A 39 12.05 3.19 -19.88
N ILE A 40 11.83 2.28 -20.83
CA ILE A 40 12.84 1.29 -21.23
C ILE A 40 14.06 1.97 -21.86
N LEU A 41 13.83 2.90 -22.79
CA LEU A 41 14.89 3.64 -23.50
C LEU A 41 15.73 4.53 -22.57
N ALA A 42 15.19 4.94 -21.42
CA ALA A 42 15.90 5.73 -20.45
C ALA A 42 16.98 4.93 -19.68
N HIS A 43 16.87 3.59 -19.65
CA HIS A 43 17.75 2.72 -18.87
C HIS A 43 18.47 1.64 -19.69
N GLU A 44 18.00 1.32 -20.89
CA GLU A 44 18.60 0.32 -21.78
C GLU A 44 18.99 0.92 -23.14
N ASP A 45 20.16 0.51 -23.65
CA ASP A 45 20.63 0.88 -25.00
C ASP A 45 20.04 -0.06 -26.06
N ILE A 46 18.76 0.11 -26.36
CA ILE A 46 18.02 -0.66 -27.36
C ILE A 46 17.32 0.24 -28.38
N SER A 47 16.93 -0.35 -29.52
CA SER A 47 16.23 0.41 -30.55
C SER A 47 14.81 0.79 -30.12
N LYS A 48 14.30 1.95 -30.59
CA LYS A 48 12.90 2.37 -30.38
C LYS A 48 11.89 1.31 -30.81
N LYS A 49 12.19 0.55 -31.86
CA LYS A 49 11.34 -0.54 -32.35
C LYS A 49 11.25 -1.68 -31.33
N GLU A 50 12.37 -2.03 -30.71
CA GLU A 50 12.43 -3.06 -29.68
C GLU A 50 11.74 -2.61 -28.39
N ALA A 51 12.00 -1.39 -27.93
CA ALA A 51 11.32 -0.80 -26.77
C ALA A 51 9.79 -0.74 -26.98
N GLY A 52 9.34 -0.36 -28.17
CA GLY A 52 7.92 -0.37 -28.53
C GLY A 52 7.30 -1.78 -28.53
N ALA A 53 8.03 -2.80 -28.98
CA ALA A 53 7.58 -4.18 -28.91
C ALA A 53 7.46 -4.68 -27.46
N ARG A 54 8.43 -4.34 -26.59
CA ARG A 54 8.37 -4.65 -25.16
C ARG A 54 7.22 -3.91 -24.46
N ALA A 55 6.96 -2.65 -24.82
CA ALA A 55 5.81 -1.92 -24.29
C ALA A 55 4.47 -2.60 -24.61
N VAL A 56 4.31 -3.12 -25.84
CA VAL A 56 3.13 -3.91 -26.23
C VAL A 56 3.06 -5.23 -25.46
N ASP A 57 4.18 -5.93 -25.26
CA ASP A 57 4.21 -7.16 -24.45
C ASP A 57 3.81 -6.88 -23.00
N MET A 58 4.29 -5.78 -22.40
CA MET A 58 3.89 -5.39 -21.05
C MET A 58 2.39 -5.06 -20.97
N LEU A 59 1.83 -4.33 -21.95
CA LEU A 59 0.39 -4.09 -22.03
C LEU A 59 -0.41 -5.40 -22.12
N LYS A 60 0.10 -6.40 -22.85
CA LYS A 60 -0.50 -7.73 -22.92
C LYS A 60 -0.47 -8.42 -21.55
N ARG A 61 0.66 -8.40 -20.84
CA ARG A 61 0.83 -9.03 -19.52
C ARG A 61 -0.08 -8.43 -18.45
N VAL A 62 -0.35 -7.14 -18.51
CA VAL A 62 -1.30 -6.49 -17.60
C VAL A 62 -2.77 -6.66 -18.01
N GLY A 63 -3.04 -7.42 -19.08
CA GLY A 63 -4.39 -7.76 -19.52
C GLY A 63 -5.10 -6.68 -20.34
N ILE A 64 -4.36 -5.75 -20.98
CA ILE A 64 -4.98 -4.80 -21.91
C ILE A 64 -5.41 -5.54 -23.20
N PRO A 65 -6.68 -5.49 -23.59
CA PRO A 65 -7.16 -6.15 -24.80
C PRO A 65 -6.66 -5.44 -26.05
N ARG A 66 -6.24 -6.19 -27.08
CA ARG A 66 -5.68 -5.65 -28.33
C ARG A 66 -4.50 -4.67 -28.05
N PRO A 67 -3.44 -5.13 -27.38
CA PRO A 67 -2.38 -4.27 -26.88
C PRO A 67 -1.67 -3.50 -28.02
N ASP A 68 -1.53 -4.08 -29.21
CA ASP A 68 -0.96 -3.40 -30.39
C ASP A 68 -1.74 -2.15 -30.82
N GLU A 69 -3.09 -2.21 -30.73
CA GLU A 69 -3.96 -1.08 -31.02
C GLU A 69 -3.94 -0.08 -29.86
N ARG A 70 -4.09 -0.58 -28.62
CA ARG A 70 -4.19 0.23 -27.41
C ARG A 70 -2.91 0.96 -27.07
N ALA A 71 -1.74 0.43 -27.41
CA ALA A 71 -0.46 1.12 -27.28
C ALA A 71 -0.42 2.45 -28.05
N ARG A 72 -1.20 2.58 -29.12
CA ARG A 72 -1.24 3.78 -29.96
C ARG A 72 -2.23 4.84 -29.49
N GLN A 73 -3.00 4.53 -28.45
CA GLN A 73 -3.99 5.42 -27.89
C GLN A 73 -3.39 6.32 -26.82
N TYR A 74 -4.06 7.43 -26.56
CA TYR A 74 -3.74 8.37 -25.50
C TYR A 74 -4.42 7.94 -24.19
N PRO A 75 -3.91 8.38 -23.02
CA PRO A 75 -4.49 8.05 -21.73
C PRO A 75 -5.98 8.37 -21.62
N HIS A 76 -6.46 9.45 -22.24
CA HIS A 76 -7.86 9.84 -22.20
C HIS A 76 -8.81 8.86 -22.90
N GLU A 77 -8.29 7.95 -23.74
CA GLU A 77 -9.06 6.89 -24.42
C GLU A 77 -9.15 5.59 -23.58
N PHE A 78 -8.46 5.52 -22.44
CA PHE A 78 -8.47 4.37 -21.52
C PHE A 78 -9.48 4.58 -20.38
N SER A 79 -10.13 3.48 -19.94
CA SER A 79 -10.87 3.47 -18.67
C SER A 79 -9.92 3.61 -17.47
N GLY A 80 -10.45 3.93 -16.28
CA GLY A 80 -9.63 4.05 -15.06
C GLY A 80 -8.78 2.81 -14.80
N GLY A 81 -9.39 1.62 -14.81
CA GLY A 81 -8.67 0.35 -14.66
C GLY A 81 -7.65 0.07 -15.77
N MET A 82 -7.90 0.49 -17.02
CA MET A 82 -6.91 0.36 -18.09
C MET A 82 -5.71 1.30 -17.87
N ARG A 83 -5.93 2.52 -17.37
CA ARG A 83 -4.83 3.44 -17.04
C ARG A 83 -4.00 2.90 -15.88
N GLN A 84 -4.66 2.32 -14.87
CA GLN A 84 -3.96 1.65 -13.76
C GLN A 84 -3.08 0.51 -14.26
N ARG A 85 -3.64 -0.38 -15.11
CA ARG A 85 -2.89 -1.46 -15.76
C ARG A 85 -1.72 -0.93 -16.58
N ALA A 86 -1.89 0.15 -17.33
CA ALA A 86 -0.81 0.78 -18.09
C ALA A 86 0.31 1.34 -17.21
N MET A 87 -0.04 1.95 -16.06
CA MET A 87 0.95 2.43 -15.09
C MET A 87 1.70 1.26 -14.43
N ILE A 88 1.01 0.16 -14.10
CA ILE A 88 1.65 -1.08 -13.62
C ILE A 88 2.63 -1.62 -14.68
N ALA A 89 2.20 -1.66 -15.96
CA ALA A 89 3.05 -2.08 -17.08
C ALA A 89 4.30 -1.20 -17.21
N MET A 90 4.16 0.11 -17.02
CA MET A 90 5.27 1.06 -17.03
C MET A 90 6.23 0.80 -15.86
N ALA A 91 5.72 0.67 -14.64
CA ALA A 91 6.51 0.46 -13.43
C ALA A 91 7.28 -0.87 -13.43
N LEU A 92 6.76 -1.91 -14.10
CA LEU A 92 7.37 -3.23 -14.21
C LEU A 92 8.16 -3.43 -15.53
N SER A 93 8.18 -2.45 -16.42
CA SER A 93 8.75 -2.59 -17.77
C SER A 93 10.25 -2.93 -17.78
N LEU A 94 10.96 -2.62 -16.70
CA LEU A 94 12.38 -2.89 -16.48
C LEU A 94 12.65 -4.04 -15.52
N ASN A 95 11.61 -4.78 -15.10
CA ASN A 95 11.72 -5.88 -14.13
C ASN A 95 12.44 -5.46 -12.82
N PRO A 96 11.89 -4.50 -12.06
CA PRO A 96 12.56 -3.97 -10.87
C PRO A 96 12.66 -5.01 -9.75
N ASP A 97 13.68 -4.86 -8.90
CA ASP A 97 13.85 -5.64 -7.68
C ASP A 97 12.76 -5.32 -6.63
N LEU A 98 12.27 -4.07 -6.62
CA LEU A 98 11.24 -3.56 -5.71
C LEU A 98 10.18 -2.74 -6.47
N LEU A 99 8.91 -3.04 -6.24
CA LEU A 99 7.77 -2.26 -6.69
C LEU A 99 7.10 -1.60 -5.48
N ILE A 100 7.05 -0.27 -5.48
CA ILE A 100 6.29 0.50 -4.48
C ILE A 100 4.92 0.82 -5.07
N ALA A 101 3.85 0.34 -4.43
CA ALA A 101 2.49 0.58 -4.85
C ALA A 101 1.77 1.50 -3.87
N ASP A 102 1.72 2.79 -4.21
CA ASP A 102 1.11 3.83 -3.37
C ASP A 102 -0.36 3.99 -3.71
N GLU A 103 -1.25 3.48 -2.85
CA GLU A 103 -2.70 3.44 -3.03
C GLU A 103 -3.12 3.00 -4.45
N PRO A 104 -2.67 1.82 -4.93
CA PRO A 104 -2.82 1.42 -6.34
C PRO A 104 -4.26 1.12 -6.75
N THR A 105 -5.20 1.18 -5.82
CA THR A 105 -6.62 0.84 -6.01
C THR A 105 -7.53 2.05 -5.78
N THR A 106 -6.98 3.21 -5.43
CA THR A 106 -7.77 4.43 -5.18
C THR A 106 -8.54 4.86 -6.43
N ALA A 107 -9.76 5.37 -6.21
CA ALA A 107 -10.70 5.81 -7.25
C ALA A 107 -11.18 4.73 -8.24
N LEU A 108 -10.99 3.44 -7.93
CA LEU A 108 -11.54 2.30 -8.67
C LEU A 108 -12.72 1.68 -7.92
N ASP A 109 -13.65 1.05 -8.63
CA ASP A 109 -14.71 0.26 -7.99
C ASP A 109 -14.15 -1.03 -7.40
N VAL A 110 -14.81 -1.55 -6.36
CA VAL A 110 -14.36 -2.72 -5.57
C VAL A 110 -14.01 -3.93 -6.43
N THR A 111 -14.73 -4.16 -7.54
CA THR A 111 -14.44 -5.30 -8.43
C THR A 111 -13.13 -5.09 -9.17
N VAL A 112 -12.88 -3.88 -9.68
CA VAL A 112 -11.63 -3.54 -10.35
C VAL A 112 -10.46 -3.51 -9.37
N GLN A 113 -10.67 -3.07 -8.12
CA GLN A 113 -9.62 -3.08 -7.09
C GLN A 113 -9.06 -4.49 -6.88
N ALA A 114 -9.93 -5.48 -6.63
CA ALA A 114 -9.51 -6.88 -6.49
C ALA A 114 -8.72 -7.38 -7.71
N GLN A 115 -9.23 -7.09 -8.93
CA GLN A 115 -8.53 -7.48 -10.17
C GLN A 115 -7.16 -6.82 -10.37
N ILE A 116 -6.92 -5.65 -9.76
CA ILE A 116 -5.62 -4.97 -9.80
C ILE A 116 -4.65 -5.58 -8.79
N LEU A 117 -5.13 -5.94 -7.60
CA LEU A 117 -4.31 -6.60 -6.58
C LEU A 117 -3.91 -8.01 -7.02
N ASP A 118 -4.85 -8.81 -7.52
CA ASP A 118 -4.58 -10.12 -8.15
C ASP A 118 -3.55 -10.01 -9.30
N LEU A 119 -3.64 -8.90 -10.06
CA LEU A 119 -2.68 -8.63 -11.11
C LEU A 119 -1.29 -8.38 -10.52
N ILE A 120 -1.18 -7.55 -9.47
CA ILE A 120 0.09 -7.24 -8.82
C ILE A 120 0.71 -8.53 -8.26
N ASP A 121 -0.05 -9.38 -7.57
CA ASP A 121 0.44 -10.65 -7.00
C ASP A 121 0.95 -11.62 -8.08
N ARG A 122 0.19 -11.73 -9.18
CA ARG A 122 0.62 -12.57 -10.31
C ARG A 122 1.91 -12.03 -10.93
N LEU A 123 2.04 -10.71 -11.09
CA LEU A 123 3.25 -10.13 -11.67
C LEU A 123 4.42 -10.18 -10.67
N GLN A 124 4.17 -9.99 -9.38
CA GLN A 124 5.13 -10.15 -8.30
C GLN A 124 5.82 -11.52 -8.38
N SER A 125 5.03 -12.58 -8.53
CA SER A 125 5.53 -13.95 -8.65
C SER A 125 6.19 -14.24 -10.00
N GLU A 126 5.65 -13.71 -11.10
CA GLU A 126 6.20 -13.87 -12.45
C GLU A 126 7.56 -13.19 -12.63
N PHE A 127 7.74 -12.01 -12.04
CA PHE A 127 8.95 -11.18 -12.16
C PHE A 127 9.92 -11.36 -10.98
N ASN A 128 9.51 -12.06 -9.92
CA ASN A 128 10.28 -12.22 -8.68
C ASN A 128 10.69 -10.86 -8.06
N THR A 129 9.73 -9.95 -8.00
CA THR A 129 9.88 -8.58 -7.51
C THR A 129 9.36 -8.48 -6.07
N ALA A 130 10.03 -7.76 -5.18
CA ALA A 130 9.45 -7.42 -3.88
C ALA A 130 8.37 -6.34 -4.04
N VAL A 131 7.25 -6.43 -3.31
CA VAL A 131 6.17 -5.42 -3.37
C VAL A 131 6.01 -4.74 -2.03
N ALA A 132 6.02 -3.41 -2.02
CA ALA A 132 5.64 -2.59 -0.88
C ALA A 132 4.29 -1.91 -1.19
N LEU A 133 3.21 -2.43 -0.62
CA LEU A 133 1.86 -1.89 -0.78
C LEU A 133 1.57 -0.85 0.32
N ILE A 134 1.12 0.33 -0.09
CA ILE A 134 0.66 1.39 0.80
C ILE A 134 -0.84 1.55 0.55
N THR A 135 -1.64 1.39 1.60
CA THR A 135 -3.10 1.52 1.52
C THR A 135 -3.67 1.91 2.87
N HIS A 136 -4.83 2.54 2.86
CA HIS A 136 -5.63 2.80 4.05
C HIS A 136 -6.66 1.70 4.33
N ASP A 137 -6.80 0.72 3.42
CA ASP A 137 -7.80 -0.35 3.51
C ASP A 137 -7.17 -1.65 4.03
N LEU A 138 -7.39 -1.96 5.30
CA LEU A 138 -6.98 -3.23 5.89
C LEU A 138 -7.76 -4.43 5.32
N GLY A 139 -8.93 -4.28 4.71
CA GLY A 139 -9.60 -5.41 4.06
C GLY A 139 -8.77 -5.99 2.91
N VAL A 140 -8.09 -5.10 2.17
CA VAL A 140 -7.21 -5.46 1.06
C VAL A 140 -5.89 -6.09 1.54
N VAL A 141 -5.32 -5.61 2.63
CA VAL A 141 -3.98 -6.05 3.07
C VAL A 141 -3.96 -7.52 3.51
N ALA A 142 -5.07 -8.05 4.05
CA ALA A 142 -5.14 -9.36 4.66
C ALA A 142 -4.73 -10.52 3.73
N GLU A 143 -5.09 -10.43 2.45
CA GLU A 143 -4.85 -11.51 1.47
C GLU A 143 -3.59 -11.30 0.63
N HIS A 144 -3.06 -10.07 0.57
CA HIS A 144 -2.02 -9.67 -0.39
C HIS A 144 -0.66 -9.33 0.25
N CYS A 145 -0.53 -9.38 1.58
CA CYS A 145 0.69 -8.97 2.27
C CYS A 145 1.14 -10.00 3.32
N ASP A 146 2.42 -10.37 3.27
CA ASP A 146 3.03 -11.23 4.30
C ASP A 146 3.29 -10.48 5.62
N TYR A 147 3.69 -9.21 5.50
CA TYR A 147 4.08 -8.34 6.61
C TYR A 147 3.33 -7.01 6.54
N ILE A 148 2.93 -6.50 7.71
CA ILE A 148 2.12 -5.30 7.83
C ILE A 148 2.80 -4.32 8.78
N GLN A 149 2.80 -3.05 8.39
CA GLN A 149 3.29 -1.92 9.18
C GLN A 149 2.18 -0.90 9.34
N VAL A 150 1.64 -0.78 10.54
CA VAL A 150 0.58 0.18 10.87
C VAL A 150 1.22 1.50 11.27
N MET A 151 0.80 2.58 10.61
CA MET A 151 1.27 3.92 10.88
C MET A 151 0.21 4.80 11.51
N TYR A 152 0.62 5.65 12.45
CA TYR A 152 -0.20 6.72 12.99
C TYR A 152 0.65 7.98 13.24
N ALA A 153 0.12 9.14 12.86
CA ALA A 153 0.79 10.44 13.03
C ALA A 153 2.25 10.46 12.53
N GLY A 154 2.52 9.79 11.40
CA GLY A 154 3.86 9.73 10.78
C GLY A 154 4.82 8.73 11.40
N ARG A 155 4.34 7.82 12.26
CA ARG A 155 5.18 6.84 12.97
C ARG A 155 4.63 5.43 12.85
N LEU A 156 5.52 4.45 12.82
CA LEU A 156 5.16 3.04 12.99
C LEU A 156 4.66 2.85 14.42
N VAL A 157 3.43 2.37 14.57
CA VAL A 157 2.82 2.08 15.88
C VAL A 157 2.65 0.58 16.11
N GLU A 158 2.63 -0.21 15.04
CA GLU A 158 2.63 -1.67 15.11
C GLU A 158 3.24 -2.27 13.85
N VAL A 159 4.02 -3.33 14.00
CA VAL A 159 4.67 -4.05 12.90
C VAL A 159 4.59 -5.54 13.21
N GLY A 160 4.20 -6.37 12.25
CA GLY A 160 4.12 -7.82 12.42
C GLY A 160 3.87 -8.55 11.10
N THR A 161 3.71 -9.87 11.17
CA THR A 161 3.10 -10.63 10.07
C THR A 161 1.62 -10.24 9.91
N ALA A 162 0.99 -10.62 8.80
CA ALA A 162 -0.45 -10.45 8.67
C ALA A 162 -1.20 -11.10 9.85
N ASP A 163 -0.85 -12.34 10.20
CA ASP A 163 -1.48 -13.06 11.31
C ASP A 163 -1.33 -12.33 12.66
N ASP A 164 -0.15 -11.76 12.94
CA ASP A 164 0.07 -10.98 14.16
C ASP A 164 -0.89 -9.77 14.22
N ILE A 165 -1.04 -9.06 13.10
CA ILE A 165 -1.87 -7.84 13.05
C ILE A 165 -3.37 -8.17 13.11
N TYR A 166 -3.86 -9.21 12.44
CA TYR A 166 -5.31 -9.52 12.47
C TYR A 166 -5.73 -10.28 13.72
N TYR A 167 -4.92 -11.24 14.17
CA TYR A 167 -5.33 -12.18 15.22
C TYR A 167 -4.70 -11.90 16.58
N GLN A 168 -3.60 -11.16 16.64
CA GLN A 168 -2.96 -10.81 17.90
C GLN A 168 -2.54 -9.33 17.96
N PRO A 169 -3.37 -8.37 17.50
CA PRO A 169 -2.95 -6.96 17.46
C PRO A 169 -2.62 -6.45 18.86
N MET A 170 -1.63 -5.59 19.00
CA MET A 170 -1.17 -5.09 20.29
C MET A 170 -1.36 -3.59 20.46
N MET A 171 -1.65 -2.82 19.41
CA MET A 171 -1.85 -1.37 19.51
C MET A 171 -3.35 -1.02 19.57
N PRO A 172 -3.83 -0.25 20.57
CA PRO A 172 -5.20 0.29 20.60
C PRO A 172 -5.73 0.95 19.32
N TYR A 173 -4.86 1.60 18.53
CA TYR A 173 -5.20 2.15 17.23
C TYR A 173 -5.49 1.04 16.22
N THR A 174 -4.63 0.02 16.13
CA THR A 174 -4.84 -1.18 15.30
C THR A 174 -6.14 -1.88 15.69
N TRP A 175 -6.44 -2.02 16.99
CA TRP A 175 -7.72 -2.56 17.46
C TRP A 175 -8.91 -1.77 16.93
N GLY A 176 -8.80 -0.44 16.99
CA GLY A 176 -9.82 0.45 16.46
C GLY A 176 -10.00 0.35 14.95
N LEU A 177 -8.91 0.15 14.20
CA LEU A 177 -8.95 -0.05 12.75
C LEU A 177 -9.66 -1.35 12.41
N LEU A 178 -9.30 -2.47 13.03
CA LEU A 178 -9.93 -3.78 12.81
C LEU A 178 -11.42 -3.75 13.15
N LYS A 179 -11.80 -3.14 14.29
CA LYS A 179 -13.20 -2.94 14.68
C LYS A 179 -14.01 -2.07 13.72
N SER A 180 -13.35 -1.28 12.88
CA SER A 180 -13.99 -0.43 11.88
C SER A 180 -14.21 -1.15 10.55
N ILE A 181 -13.65 -2.35 10.36
CA ILE A 181 -13.82 -3.15 9.13
C ILE A 181 -15.21 -3.80 9.14
N PRO A 182 -15.99 -3.69 8.06
CA PRO A 182 -17.29 -4.33 7.97
C PRO A 182 -17.16 -5.87 7.86
N LEU A 183 -17.88 -6.59 8.72
CA LEU A 183 -17.97 -8.05 8.66
C LEU A 183 -19.12 -8.45 7.72
N LEU A 184 -18.83 -9.31 6.74
CA LEU A 184 -19.84 -9.80 5.78
C LEU A 184 -20.96 -10.63 6.45
N THR A 185 -20.68 -11.17 7.63
CA THR A 185 -21.58 -12.04 8.41
C THR A 185 -22.40 -11.32 9.47
N ALA A 186 -22.07 -10.06 9.79
CA ALA A 186 -22.75 -9.30 10.84
C ALA A 186 -24.04 -8.68 10.28
N GLN A 187 -25.19 -9.30 10.57
CA GLN A 187 -26.49 -8.65 10.37
C GLN A 187 -26.65 -7.53 11.42
N GLU A 188 -26.73 -6.28 10.93
CA GLU A 188 -27.21 -5.10 11.67
C GLU A 188 -26.35 -4.57 12.84
N GLU A 189 -25.07 -4.91 12.95
CA GLU A 189 -24.20 -4.20 13.89
C GLU A 189 -23.73 -2.85 13.33
N ARG A 190 -23.88 -1.78 14.13
CA ARG A 190 -23.30 -0.47 13.81
C ARG A 190 -21.78 -0.58 13.83
N LEU A 191 -21.13 -0.18 12.74
CA LEU A 191 -19.68 0.00 12.68
C LEU A 191 -19.20 0.89 13.83
N GLN A 192 -18.10 0.52 14.47
CA GLN A 192 -17.51 1.27 15.58
C GLN A 192 -16.36 2.13 15.08
N PRO A 193 -16.59 3.41 14.75
CA PRO A 193 -15.50 4.28 14.31
C PRO A 193 -14.56 4.61 15.47
N ILE A 194 -13.29 4.80 15.15
CA ILE A 194 -12.31 5.39 16.07
C ILE A 194 -12.73 6.85 16.36
N ARG A 195 -13.12 7.12 17.60
CA ARG A 195 -13.61 8.43 18.03
C ARG A 195 -12.57 9.55 17.83
N GLY A 196 -13.06 10.78 17.72
CA GLY A 196 -12.24 11.98 17.57
C GLY A 196 -11.64 12.14 16.16
N LEU A 197 -10.85 13.20 15.99
CA LEU A 197 -10.17 13.53 14.73
C LEU A 197 -8.68 13.15 14.81
N PRO A 198 -8.04 12.75 13.71
CA PRO A 198 -6.58 12.62 13.65
C PRO A 198 -5.88 13.91 14.12
N PRO A 199 -4.73 13.81 14.82
CA PRO A 199 -4.00 14.97 15.28
C PRO A 199 -3.45 15.76 14.09
N SER A 200 -3.30 17.07 14.28
CA SER A 200 -2.52 17.90 13.35
C SER A 200 -1.06 17.51 13.44
N LEU A 201 -0.41 17.25 12.31
CA LEU A 201 1.04 16.99 12.26
C LEU A 201 1.87 18.26 12.50
N ILE A 202 1.25 19.44 12.50
CA ILE A 202 1.89 20.70 12.89
C ILE A 202 1.98 20.81 14.42
N ASN A 203 0.94 20.35 15.12
CA ASN A 203 0.80 20.42 16.57
C ASN A 203 0.50 19.01 17.11
N VAL A 204 1.50 18.14 17.09
CA VAL A 204 1.37 16.77 17.60
C VAL A 204 1.20 16.83 19.13
N PRO A 205 0.23 16.11 19.73
CA PRO A 205 0.07 16.04 21.18
C PRO A 205 1.36 15.60 21.89
N GLU A 206 1.61 16.12 23.09
CA GLU A 206 2.67 15.62 23.95
C GLU A 206 2.42 14.15 24.34
N GLY A 207 3.51 13.41 24.58
CA GLY A 207 3.47 11.98 24.89
C GLY A 207 3.09 11.10 23.69
N CYS A 208 2.15 10.17 23.89
CA CYS A 208 1.65 9.27 22.86
C CYS A 208 0.75 10.03 21.87
N PRO A 209 1.04 10.08 20.55
CA PRO A 209 0.21 10.81 19.59
C PRO A 209 -1.26 10.37 19.53
N PHE A 210 -1.55 9.13 19.93
CA PHE A 210 -2.91 8.57 19.96
C PHE A 210 -3.65 8.82 21.29
N ASN A 211 -2.99 9.40 22.31
CA ASN A 211 -3.59 9.64 23.63
C ASN A 211 -4.96 10.35 23.60
N PRO A 212 -5.24 11.34 22.72
CA PRO A 212 -6.54 12.03 22.71
C PRO A 212 -7.71 11.17 22.24
N ARG A 213 -7.42 10.01 21.61
CA ARG A 213 -8.42 9.11 21.00
C ARG A 213 -8.40 7.71 21.61
N CYS A 214 -7.35 7.37 22.36
CA CYS A 214 -7.17 6.07 22.98
C CYS A 214 -8.16 5.90 24.15
N PRO A 215 -9.02 4.86 24.16
CA PRO A 215 -9.92 4.60 25.28
C PRO A 215 -9.21 4.07 26.53
N TYR A 216 -7.95 3.64 26.41
CA TYR A 216 -7.12 3.10 27.50
C TYR A 216 -5.99 4.07 27.91
N VAL A 217 -6.20 5.37 27.71
CA VAL A 217 -5.22 6.41 28.06
C VAL A 217 -5.03 6.51 29.58
N PHE A 218 -3.80 6.76 30.03
CA PHE A 218 -3.44 7.00 31.43
C PHE A 218 -2.25 7.97 31.50
N ASP A 219 -1.86 8.40 32.71
CA ASP A 219 -0.91 9.51 32.94
C ASP A 219 0.36 9.46 32.10
N ARG A 220 1.01 8.29 31.97
CA ARG A 220 2.25 8.13 31.20
C ARG A 220 2.06 8.48 29.72
N CYS A 221 0.89 8.21 29.15
CA CYS A 221 0.58 8.48 27.75
C CYS A 221 0.52 9.97 27.41
N HIS A 222 0.37 10.86 28.39
CA HIS A 222 0.32 12.31 28.16
C HIS A 222 1.71 12.97 28.15
N VAL A 223 2.71 12.30 28.71
CA VAL A 223 4.04 12.91 28.96
C VAL A 223 5.17 12.17 28.26
N GLU A 224 4.99 10.88 27.96
CA GLU A 224 6.01 10.05 27.36
C GLU A 224 5.49 9.42 26.08
N GLU A 225 6.31 9.45 25.04
CA GLU A 225 6.01 8.78 23.78
C GLU A 225 6.39 7.30 23.85
N PRO A 226 5.49 6.36 23.52
CA PRO A 226 5.81 4.94 23.56
C PRO A 226 6.81 4.57 22.47
N GLN A 227 7.83 3.81 22.83
CA GLN A 227 8.77 3.23 21.88
C GLN A 227 8.16 2.02 21.18
N LEU A 228 8.53 1.79 19.92
CA LEU A 228 8.19 0.56 19.20
C LEU A 228 9.03 -0.59 19.76
N LEU A 229 8.47 -1.33 20.71
CA LEU A 229 9.17 -2.42 21.40
C LEU A 229 8.69 -3.79 20.90
N PRO A 230 9.58 -4.79 20.85
CA PRO A 230 9.20 -6.16 20.50
C PRO A 230 8.15 -6.73 21.47
N VAL A 231 7.18 -7.44 20.90
CA VAL A 231 6.17 -8.22 21.61
C VAL A 231 6.57 -9.69 21.59
N ASP A 232 6.76 -10.24 20.39
CA ASP A 232 7.27 -11.59 20.14
C ASP A 232 7.88 -11.69 18.74
N GLY A 233 9.05 -12.31 18.59
CA GLY A 233 9.72 -12.45 17.29
C GLY A 233 9.84 -11.12 16.50
N PHE A 234 9.19 -11.06 15.33
CA PHE A 234 9.15 -9.88 14.45
C PHE A 234 8.06 -8.87 14.85
N HIS A 235 7.10 -9.26 15.70
CA HIS A 235 6.00 -8.42 16.12
C HIS A 235 6.45 -7.37 17.13
N ALA A 236 6.14 -6.10 16.88
CA ALA A 236 6.50 -4.97 17.73
C ALA A 236 5.38 -3.93 17.76
N ALA A 237 5.18 -3.28 18.90
CA ALA A 237 4.09 -2.33 19.07
C ALA A 237 4.39 -1.21 20.07
N ALA A 238 4.06 0.02 19.70
CA ALA A 238 4.29 1.22 20.50
C ALA A 238 3.09 1.54 21.42
N CYS A 239 3.10 1.00 22.65
CA CYS A 239 2.13 1.36 23.69
C CYS A 239 2.72 1.19 25.08
N HIS A 240 2.24 2.00 26.02
CA HIS A 240 2.63 1.94 27.43
C HIS A 240 1.85 0.92 28.26
N LEU A 241 0.74 0.37 27.73
CA LEU A 241 0.02 -0.72 28.39
C LEU A 241 0.95 -1.92 28.58
N SER A 242 0.78 -2.63 29.70
CA SER A 242 1.52 -3.87 29.93
C SER A 242 1.15 -4.92 28.88
N LEU A 243 2.07 -5.83 28.57
CA LEU A 243 1.78 -6.91 27.62
C LEU A 243 0.61 -7.79 28.08
N GLU A 244 0.47 -7.99 29.40
CA GLU A 244 -0.63 -8.74 30.00
C GLU A 244 -1.98 -8.05 29.77
N ASP A 245 -2.05 -6.73 30.00
CA ASP A 245 -3.27 -5.95 29.75
C ASP A 245 -3.65 -5.96 28.27
N ARG A 246 -2.66 -5.80 27.37
CA ARG A 246 -2.88 -5.82 25.92
C ARG A 246 -3.49 -7.15 25.48
N LYS A 247 -2.91 -8.28 25.92
CA LYS A 247 -3.42 -9.62 25.60
C LYS A 247 -4.84 -9.85 26.13
N ARG A 248 -5.10 -9.43 27.37
CA ARG A 248 -6.43 -9.53 27.98
C ARG A 248 -7.48 -8.74 27.20
N ILE A 249 -7.20 -7.46 26.88
CA ILE A 249 -8.12 -6.59 26.13
C ILE A 249 -8.41 -7.14 24.73
N VAL A 250 -7.39 -7.66 24.04
CA VAL A 250 -7.56 -8.24 22.70
C VAL A 250 -8.52 -9.41 22.71
N GLN A 251 -8.36 -10.31 23.69
CA GLN A 251 -9.24 -11.47 23.86
C GLN A 251 -10.67 -11.05 24.23
N GLU A 252 -10.84 -10.14 25.18
CA GLU A 252 -12.14 -9.75 25.72
C GLU A 252 -12.93 -8.81 24.80
N GLU A 253 -12.25 -7.92 24.06
CA GLU A 253 -12.92 -6.80 23.39
C GLU A 253 -12.70 -6.72 21.88
N VAL A 254 -11.66 -7.36 21.33
CA VAL A 254 -11.26 -7.22 19.92
C VAL A 254 -11.64 -8.48 19.13
N LEU A 255 -11.21 -9.66 19.59
CA LEU A 255 -11.40 -10.92 18.86
C LEU A 255 -12.76 -11.58 19.10
N GLU A 256 -13.48 -11.27 20.18
CA GLU A 256 -14.88 -11.72 20.34
C GLU A 256 -15.81 -11.24 19.20
N ARG A 257 -15.34 -10.30 18.37
CA ARG A 257 -16.05 -9.72 17.23
C ARG A 257 -15.45 -10.05 15.86
N THR A 258 -14.31 -10.75 15.78
CA THR A 258 -13.61 -11.03 14.50
C THR A 258 -13.86 -12.47 14.08
#